data_AF-A9D4A6-F1
#
_entry.id   AF-A9D4A6-F1
#
_cell.length_a   1.000
_cell.length_b   1.000
_cell.length_c   1.000
_cell.angle_alpha   90.00
_cell.angle_beta   90.00
_cell.angle_gamma   90.00
#
_symmetry.space_group_name_H-M   'P 1'
#
loop_
_entity.id
_entity.type
_entity.pdbx_description
1 polymer ?
#
loop_
_entity_poly.entity_id
_entity_poly.type
_entity_poly.pdbx_seq_one_letter_code
_entity_poly.pdbx_strand_id
1 'polypeptide(L)'
;MKLNILSTLLLLTCASAQAAWWVEPDDLALRADIQLLADSGIILQPVTTYPLMWAGLKQDMDKAVKKLSSMQASAYDRVMAAYKKDHHSFNAEVKLAAATDNARFLGFGHDYRDKAETTVNAEITKDWFSGRVSASYHYDPIDGNSARLDKSFAAVMLGNWIVSVGAQQKYWGPGWDTGLIQTTNARPMPGITFSRNNSQAFETPWLNWIGPWTFTTSFSQMESDRYVPEARHWGARGTLRPISKLEVGFSWTMQWGGEGYGNNLSDWWDGLANGGGTEAELENGQENMLAGYDFRWSDTAFGIPYGIYYERTHEDYHNEKNKLINASNMGGIDLVLANINTRVFIEYADTAASCGLDDKVYNCMYEHGFYQDGYRYYGKTLGSTYDNDSRTLVIGGITQLGGGQSITNKLRLLKLNFDGTDTSNPEGGNSVSPGEYERMVQFDTSYHRPFYEGTLKVGGTLGYSEYMTSGGDDWDTTIYAAWERSF
;
A
#
# COMPACT_ATOMS: atom_id res chain seq x y z
N MET A 1 -37.96 21.02 -43.20
CA MET A 1 -36.66 21.22 -42.52
C MET A 1 -36.06 19.84 -42.29
N LYS A 2 -35.03 19.46 -43.05
CA LYS A 2 -34.35 18.17 -42.95
C LYS A 2 -33.24 18.31 -41.89
N LEU A 3 -33.34 17.60 -40.78
CA LEU A 3 -32.25 17.48 -39.80
C LEU A 3 -31.44 16.24 -40.18
N ASN A 4 -30.25 16.44 -40.73
CA ASN A 4 -29.28 15.38 -40.95
C ASN A 4 -28.67 15.00 -39.59
N ILE A 5 -28.93 13.78 -39.14
CA ILE A 5 -28.21 13.16 -38.03
C ILE A 5 -26.84 12.76 -38.57
N LEU A 6 -25.80 13.47 -38.15
CA LEU A 6 -24.42 13.11 -38.41
C LEU A 6 -24.02 12.03 -37.40
N SER A 7 -24.21 10.77 -37.76
CA SER A 7 -23.59 9.65 -37.04
C SER A 7 -22.12 9.59 -37.44
N THR A 8 -21.26 10.24 -36.66
CA THR A 8 -19.81 10.11 -36.80
C THR A 8 -19.38 8.78 -36.22
N LEU A 9 -19.28 7.77 -37.09
CA LEU A 9 -18.72 6.46 -36.80
C LEU A 9 -17.20 6.64 -36.59
N LEU A 10 -16.75 6.64 -35.33
CA LEU A 10 -15.33 6.64 -34.99
C LEU A 10 -14.78 5.22 -35.21
N LEU A 11 -14.48 4.88 -36.46
CA LEU A 11 -13.69 3.70 -36.80
C LEU A 11 -12.22 4.00 -36.48
N LEU A 12 -11.84 3.83 -35.22
CA LEU A 12 -10.44 3.74 -34.81
C LEU A 12 -9.91 2.36 -35.22
N THR A 13 -9.01 2.36 -36.19
CA THR A 13 -8.22 1.19 -36.58
C THR A 13 -7.34 0.76 -35.40
N CYS A 14 -7.68 -0.38 -34.79
CA CYS A 14 -6.84 -1.08 -33.82
C CYS A 14 -5.60 -1.66 -34.52
N ALA A 15 -4.44 -1.09 -34.25
CA ALA A 15 -3.15 -1.76 -34.49
C ALA A 15 -2.26 -1.60 -33.24
N SER A 16 -1.83 -2.76 -32.75
CA SER A 16 -0.85 -3.03 -31.67
C SER A 16 -1.23 -2.58 -30.26
N ALA A 17 -1.57 -3.57 -29.43
CA ALA A 17 -2.03 -3.44 -28.06
C ALA A 17 -0.89 -3.72 -27.06
N GLN A 18 -0.54 -2.70 -26.27
CA GLN A 18 0.06 -2.76 -24.93
C GLN A 18 -0.37 -1.47 -24.20
N ALA A 19 -0.65 -1.35 -22.90
CA ALA A 19 -1.02 -2.21 -21.78
C ALA A 19 -0.84 -1.43 -20.47
N ALA A 20 -1.63 -1.61 -19.41
CA ALA A 20 -1.32 -1.02 -18.10
C ALA A 20 0.09 -1.44 -17.63
N TRP A 21 0.84 -0.50 -17.06
CA TRP A 21 2.29 -0.66 -16.84
C TRP A 21 2.64 -1.30 -15.50
N TRP A 22 1.70 -1.40 -14.57
CA TRP A 22 1.93 -1.90 -13.22
C TRP A 22 0.73 -2.65 -12.64
N VAL A 23 0.99 -3.44 -11.61
CA VAL A 23 0.02 -4.04 -10.69
C VAL A 23 -0.28 -3.03 -9.58
N GLU A 24 -1.56 -2.80 -9.29
CA GLU A 24 -2.02 -1.95 -8.19
C GLU A 24 -2.10 -2.73 -6.87
N PRO A 25 -2.06 -2.06 -5.70
CA PRO A 25 -2.12 -2.73 -4.41
C PRO A 25 -3.55 -3.14 -3.98
N ASP A 26 -4.36 -3.64 -4.93
CA ASP A 26 -5.80 -3.87 -4.76
C ASP A 26 -6.27 -5.34 -4.90
N ASP A 27 -5.37 -6.26 -5.28
CA ASP A 27 -5.66 -7.69 -5.36
C ASP A 27 -4.68 -8.53 -4.52
N LEU A 28 -5.11 -8.87 -3.31
CA LEU A 28 -4.31 -9.67 -2.37
C LEU A 28 -4.03 -11.09 -2.89
N ALA A 29 -4.95 -11.66 -3.66
CA ALA A 29 -4.83 -13.01 -4.20
C ALA A 29 -3.77 -13.04 -5.33
N LEU A 30 -3.77 -12.02 -6.19
CA LEU A 30 -2.73 -11.79 -7.20
C LEU A 30 -1.38 -11.53 -6.55
N ARG A 31 -1.31 -10.68 -5.51
CA ARG A 31 -0.08 -10.48 -4.74
C ARG A 31 0.47 -11.79 -4.18
N ALA A 32 -0.38 -12.66 -3.64
CA ALA A 32 0.02 -13.95 -3.09
C ALA A 32 0.63 -14.89 -4.16
N ASP A 33 0.08 -14.88 -5.36
CA ASP A 33 0.59 -15.65 -6.51
C ASP A 33 1.93 -15.09 -7.01
N ILE A 34 2.03 -13.77 -7.20
CA ILE A 34 3.28 -13.09 -7.57
C ILE A 34 4.36 -13.43 -6.55
N GLN A 35 4.05 -13.33 -5.26
CA GLN A 35 4.99 -13.66 -4.20
C GLN A 35 5.37 -15.14 -4.21
N LEU A 36 4.45 -16.07 -4.52
CA LEU A 36 4.78 -17.49 -4.61
C LEU A 36 5.79 -17.75 -5.73
N LEU A 37 5.59 -17.11 -6.89
CA LEU A 37 6.51 -17.20 -8.01
C LEU A 37 7.86 -16.56 -7.67
N ALA A 38 7.89 -15.46 -6.92
CA ALA A 38 9.11 -14.83 -6.43
C ALA A 38 9.85 -15.67 -5.39
N ASP A 39 9.14 -16.25 -4.42
CA ASP A 39 9.67 -17.16 -3.38
C ASP A 39 10.24 -18.44 -4.01
N SER A 40 9.65 -18.87 -5.13
CA SER A 40 10.08 -20.05 -5.89
C SER A 40 11.22 -19.78 -6.88
N GLY A 41 11.72 -18.54 -6.97
CA GLY A 41 12.79 -18.16 -7.90
C GLY A 41 12.37 -18.11 -9.37
N ILE A 42 11.08 -18.03 -9.66
CA ILE A 42 10.53 -17.85 -11.02
C ILE A 42 10.52 -16.36 -11.38
N ILE A 43 10.09 -15.50 -10.45
CA ILE A 43 10.24 -14.05 -10.55
C ILE A 43 11.51 -13.67 -9.77
N LEU A 44 12.46 -13.03 -10.46
CA LEU A 44 13.76 -12.66 -9.92
C LEU A 44 13.82 -11.17 -9.53
N GLN A 45 12.87 -10.35 -10.00
CA GLN A 45 12.76 -8.95 -9.62
C GLN A 45 12.26 -8.75 -8.17
N PRO A 46 12.51 -7.59 -7.54
CA PRO A 46 11.83 -7.20 -6.31
C PRO A 46 10.31 -7.13 -6.48
N VAL A 47 9.54 -7.54 -5.46
CA VAL A 47 8.06 -7.59 -5.50
C VAL A 47 7.37 -6.95 -4.28
N THR A 48 8.11 -6.24 -3.41
CA THR A 48 7.58 -5.57 -2.20
C THR A 48 7.28 -4.07 -2.38
N THR A 49 7.28 -3.57 -3.63
CA THR A 49 6.98 -2.16 -3.94
C THR A 49 5.82 -2.06 -4.90
N TYR A 50 4.71 -1.48 -4.44
CA TYR A 50 3.55 -1.18 -5.26
C TYR A 50 3.40 0.34 -5.47
N PRO A 51 3.05 0.79 -6.70
CA PRO A 51 2.70 -0.03 -7.87
C PRO A 51 3.86 -0.85 -8.46
N LEU A 52 3.58 -2.11 -8.80
CA LEU A 52 4.60 -3.10 -9.17
C LEU A 52 4.66 -3.27 -10.69
N MET A 53 5.80 -2.94 -11.31
CA MET A 53 5.89 -2.83 -12.78
C MET A 53 5.85 -4.18 -13.52
N TRP A 54 4.91 -4.31 -14.46
CA TRP A 54 4.71 -5.54 -15.23
C TRP A 54 5.91 -5.94 -16.09
N ALA A 55 6.68 -4.97 -16.58
CA ALA A 55 7.79 -5.19 -17.50
C ALA A 55 8.83 -6.19 -16.95
N GLY A 56 9.18 -6.05 -15.66
CA GLY A 56 10.11 -6.95 -14.98
C GLY A 56 9.52 -8.34 -14.75
N LEU A 57 8.27 -8.42 -14.29
CA LEU A 57 7.58 -9.68 -14.02
C LEU A 57 7.46 -10.51 -15.30
N LYS A 58 6.95 -9.90 -16.37
CA LYS A 58 6.73 -10.56 -17.66
C LYS A 58 8.03 -11.12 -18.24
N GLN A 59 9.12 -10.35 -18.15
CA GLN A 59 10.42 -10.78 -18.64
C GLN A 59 10.92 -12.06 -17.94
N ASP A 60 10.73 -12.18 -16.63
CA ASP A 60 11.15 -13.35 -15.87
C ASP A 60 10.22 -14.54 -16.14
N MET A 61 8.90 -14.28 -16.19
CA MET A 61 7.89 -15.30 -16.48
C MET A 61 8.03 -15.90 -17.89
N ASP A 62 8.45 -15.13 -18.89
CA ASP A 62 8.72 -15.65 -20.25
C ASP A 62 9.93 -16.57 -20.30
N LYS A 63 10.90 -16.36 -19.40
CA LYS A 63 12.12 -17.18 -19.28
C LYS A 63 11.91 -18.45 -18.45
N ALA A 64 10.78 -18.60 -17.77
CA ALA A 64 10.49 -19.74 -16.90
C ALA A 64 10.27 -21.02 -17.72
N VAL A 65 11.35 -21.72 -18.11
CA VAL A 65 11.29 -22.92 -18.96
C VAL A 65 10.98 -24.18 -18.12
N LYS A 66 9.70 -24.58 -18.13
CA LYS A 66 9.17 -25.98 -18.16
C LYS A 66 9.33 -26.96 -16.98
N LYS A 67 9.57 -26.53 -15.73
CA LYS A 67 9.40 -27.43 -14.56
C LYS A 67 8.71 -26.76 -13.36
N LEU A 68 7.50 -26.27 -13.58
CA LEU A 68 6.65 -25.74 -12.51
C LEU A 68 5.94 -26.90 -11.79
N SER A 69 5.86 -26.84 -10.46
CA SER A 69 4.90 -27.65 -9.71
C SER A 69 3.47 -27.26 -10.11
N SER A 70 2.48 -28.12 -9.85
CA SER A 70 1.07 -27.82 -10.18
C SER A 70 0.59 -26.49 -9.57
N MET A 71 1.04 -26.19 -8.35
CA MET A 71 0.73 -24.96 -7.65
C MET A 71 1.39 -23.74 -8.31
N GLN A 72 2.67 -23.85 -8.66
CA GLN A 72 3.40 -22.79 -9.38
C GLN A 72 2.83 -22.54 -10.77
N ALA A 73 2.45 -23.60 -11.50
CA ALA A 73 1.81 -23.48 -12.81
C ALA A 73 0.46 -22.76 -12.70
N SER A 74 -0.34 -23.10 -11.68
CA SER A 74 -1.63 -22.44 -11.45
C SER A 74 -1.47 -20.96 -11.08
N ALA A 75 -0.48 -20.62 -10.25
CA ALA A 75 -0.14 -19.23 -9.94
C ALA A 75 0.38 -18.48 -11.16
N TYR A 76 1.25 -19.10 -11.96
CA TYR A 76 1.73 -18.56 -13.24
C TYR A 76 0.57 -18.21 -14.17
N ASP A 77 -0.38 -19.12 -14.35
CA ASP A 77 -1.54 -18.91 -15.22
C ASP A 77 -2.42 -17.76 -14.73
N ARG A 78 -2.64 -17.64 -13.41
CA ARG A 78 -3.40 -16.52 -12.82
C ARG A 78 -2.68 -15.18 -12.99
N VAL A 79 -1.36 -15.13 -12.76
CA VAL A 79 -0.56 -13.91 -12.97
C VAL A 79 -0.54 -13.52 -14.45
N MET A 80 -0.42 -14.49 -15.37
CA MET A 80 -0.49 -14.23 -16.81
C MET A 80 -1.90 -13.80 -17.26
N ALA A 81 -2.96 -14.27 -16.60
CA ALA A 81 -4.31 -13.81 -16.85
C ALA A 81 -4.51 -12.36 -16.38
N ALA A 82 -4.02 -12.00 -15.20
CA ALA A 82 -4.01 -10.62 -14.70
C ALA A 82 -3.21 -9.70 -15.63
N TYR A 83 -2.00 -10.11 -16.03
CA TYR A 83 -1.21 -9.41 -17.03
C TYR A 83 -2.01 -9.15 -18.30
N LYS A 84 -2.67 -10.16 -18.87
CA LYS A 84 -3.48 -9.98 -20.09
C LYS A 84 -4.65 -9.01 -19.90
N LYS A 85 -5.35 -9.08 -18.76
CA LYS A 85 -6.46 -8.17 -18.42
C LYS A 85 -5.97 -6.72 -18.39
N ASP A 86 -4.88 -6.49 -17.67
CA ASP A 86 -4.24 -5.18 -17.56
C ASP A 86 -3.70 -4.70 -18.91
N HIS A 87 -3.36 -5.62 -19.82
CA HIS A 87 -2.76 -5.31 -21.11
C HIS A 87 -3.77 -4.97 -22.23
N HIS A 88 -5.05 -4.79 -21.90
CA HIS A 88 -6.04 -4.27 -22.85
C HIS A 88 -5.79 -2.78 -23.15
N SER A 89 -5.91 -2.37 -24.42
CA SER A 89 -5.67 -0.97 -24.83
C SER A 89 -6.69 0.02 -24.29
N PHE A 90 -7.90 -0.47 -24.03
CA PHE A 90 -8.96 0.25 -23.35
C PHE A 90 -9.57 -0.70 -22.33
N ASN A 91 -9.81 -0.18 -21.13
CA ASN A 91 -10.47 -0.90 -20.06
C ASN A 91 -11.47 0.06 -19.41
N ALA A 92 -12.72 -0.34 -19.31
CA ALA A 92 -13.69 0.34 -18.46
C ALA A 92 -14.04 -0.58 -17.30
N GLU A 93 -14.20 -0.03 -16.09
CA GLU A 93 -14.55 -0.82 -14.93
C GLU A 93 -15.62 -0.12 -14.10
N VAL A 94 -16.53 -0.91 -13.55
CA VAL A 94 -17.52 -0.47 -12.57
C VAL A 94 -17.35 -1.31 -11.32
N LYS A 95 -17.25 -0.65 -10.17
CA LYS A 95 -17.25 -1.27 -8.85
C LYS A 95 -18.39 -0.71 -8.03
N LEU A 96 -19.14 -1.59 -7.37
CA LEU A 96 -20.18 -1.27 -6.41
C LEU A 96 -19.83 -2.00 -5.11
N ALA A 97 -19.87 -1.33 -3.96
CA ALA A 97 -19.79 -2.00 -2.68
C ALA A 97 -20.78 -1.40 -1.68
N ALA A 98 -21.26 -2.24 -0.78
CA ALA A 98 -22.10 -1.86 0.34
C ALA A 98 -21.69 -2.66 1.57
N ALA A 99 -21.68 -2.00 2.72
CA ALA A 99 -21.30 -2.56 4.01
C ALA A 99 -22.22 -1.99 5.10
N THR A 100 -22.31 -2.70 6.22
CA THR A 100 -23.08 -2.23 7.39
C THR A 100 -22.37 -1.09 8.13
N ASP A 101 -21.04 -1.04 8.07
CA ASP A 101 -20.22 0.02 8.63
C ASP A 101 -19.00 0.34 7.76
N ASN A 102 -18.28 1.42 8.07
CA ASN A 102 -17.01 1.79 7.44
C ASN A 102 -15.90 0.81 7.87
N ALA A 103 -14.96 0.54 6.98
CA ALA A 103 -13.84 -0.35 7.28
C ALA A 103 -12.92 0.28 8.35
N ARG A 104 -12.85 -0.35 9.53
CA ARG A 104 -11.99 0.10 10.63
C ARG A 104 -10.50 -0.04 10.30
N PHE A 105 -10.10 -1.22 9.85
CA PHE A 105 -8.72 -1.54 9.46
C PHE A 105 -8.62 -1.83 7.95
N LEU A 106 -7.70 -1.15 7.29
CA LEU A 106 -7.51 -1.20 5.85
C LEU A 106 -6.10 -1.68 5.53
N GLY A 107 -6.01 -2.69 4.67
CA GLY A 107 -4.74 -3.26 4.23
C GLY A 107 -4.68 -3.41 2.71
N PHE A 108 -3.67 -4.15 2.25
CA PHE A 108 -3.51 -4.47 0.82
C PHE A 108 -4.75 -5.21 0.30
N GLY A 109 -5.30 -4.77 -0.83
CA GLY A 109 -6.41 -5.46 -1.49
C GLY A 109 -7.72 -5.51 -0.69
N HIS A 110 -7.96 -4.50 0.15
CA HIS A 110 -9.21 -4.43 0.91
C HIS A 110 -10.40 -4.03 0.02
N ASP A 111 -11.57 -4.64 0.26
CA ASP A 111 -12.66 -4.69 -0.73
C ASP A 111 -13.62 -3.49 -0.69
N TYR A 112 -13.72 -2.77 0.41
CA TYR A 112 -14.60 -1.61 0.60
C TYR A 112 -13.97 -0.63 1.59
N ARG A 113 -14.23 0.67 1.47
CA ARG A 113 -13.79 1.64 2.49
C ARG A 113 -14.96 2.15 3.31
N ASP A 114 -16.02 2.52 2.62
CA ASP A 114 -17.17 3.23 3.18
C ASP A 114 -18.45 2.38 3.08
N LYS A 115 -19.48 2.72 3.87
CA LYS A 115 -20.78 1.98 3.94
C LYS A 115 -21.44 1.74 2.60
N ALA A 116 -21.29 2.66 1.65
CA ALA A 116 -21.63 2.40 0.25
C ALA A 116 -20.71 3.18 -0.67
N GLU A 117 -20.17 2.52 -1.68
CA GLU A 117 -19.31 3.13 -2.68
C GLU A 117 -19.67 2.67 -4.10
N THR A 118 -19.61 3.61 -5.05
CA THR A 118 -19.70 3.34 -6.48
C THR A 118 -18.51 3.97 -7.15
N THR A 119 -17.76 3.20 -7.92
CA THR A 119 -16.60 3.67 -8.69
C THR A 119 -16.76 3.31 -10.15
N VAL A 120 -16.41 4.25 -11.02
CA VAL A 120 -16.35 4.06 -12.47
C VAL A 120 -14.98 4.49 -12.96
N ASN A 121 -14.30 3.57 -13.63
CA ASN A 121 -12.98 3.78 -14.21
C ASN A 121 -13.06 3.70 -15.73
N ALA A 122 -12.33 4.58 -16.41
CA ALA A 122 -12.03 4.46 -17.82
C ALA A 122 -10.54 4.66 -18.01
N GLU A 123 -9.87 3.65 -18.55
CA GLU A 123 -8.44 3.63 -18.78
C GLU A 123 -8.13 3.41 -20.25
N ILE A 124 -7.20 4.19 -20.77
CA ILE A 124 -6.58 3.98 -22.07
C ILE A 124 -5.10 3.76 -21.84
N THR A 125 -4.58 2.69 -22.39
CA THR A 125 -3.14 2.45 -22.37
C THR A 125 -2.58 2.10 -23.74
N LYS A 126 -1.43 2.72 -24.02
CA LYS A 126 -0.61 2.62 -25.23
C LYS A 126 0.85 2.36 -24.80
N ASP A 127 1.71 2.06 -25.76
CA ASP A 127 3.13 1.79 -25.53
C ASP A 127 3.87 2.92 -24.77
N TRP A 128 3.53 4.19 -25.03
CA TRP A 128 4.22 5.36 -24.46
C TRP A 128 3.36 6.18 -23.47
N PHE A 129 2.06 5.88 -23.36
CA PHE A 129 1.11 6.60 -22.51
C PHE A 129 0.11 5.66 -21.85
N SER A 130 -0.16 5.87 -20.57
CA SER A 130 -1.30 5.30 -19.84
C SER A 130 -2.08 6.40 -19.14
N GLY A 131 -3.40 6.38 -19.20
CA GLY A 131 -4.22 7.36 -18.51
C GLY A 131 -5.53 6.75 -18.04
N ARG A 132 -5.88 7.03 -16.78
CA ARG A 132 -7.12 6.61 -16.15
C ARG A 132 -7.85 7.80 -15.58
N VAL A 133 -9.16 7.87 -15.86
CA VAL A 133 -10.10 8.68 -15.10
C VAL A 133 -10.92 7.75 -14.23
N SER A 134 -10.84 7.96 -12.92
CA SER A 134 -11.59 7.24 -11.89
C SER A 134 -12.48 8.25 -11.18
N ALA A 135 -13.78 8.00 -11.17
CA ALA A 135 -14.75 8.80 -10.43
C ALA A 135 -15.49 7.89 -9.46
N SER A 136 -15.59 8.32 -8.21
CA SER A 136 -16.27 7.55 -7.18
C SER A 136 -17.18 8.40 -6.30
N TYR A 137 -18.26 7.78 -5.85
CA TYR A 137 -19.19 8.32 -4.87
C TYR A 137 -19.23 7.42 -3.63
N HIS A 138 -19.16 8.02 -2.45
CA HIS A 138 -19.08 7.37 -1.15
C HIS A 138 -20.15 7.92 -0.20
N TYR A 139 -20.91 7.03 0.43
CA TYR A 139 -21.93 7.36 1.42
C TYR A 139 -21.34 7.32 2.83
N ASP A 140 -21.55 8.39 3.60
CA ASP A 140 -21.07 8.54 4.98
C ASP A 140 -19.56 8.28 5.17
N PRO A 141 -18.68 8.86 4.30
CA PRO A 141 -17.26 8.64 4.43
C PRO A 141 -16.70 9.31 5.69
N ILE A 142 -15.71 8.67 6.32
CA ILE A 142 -15.03 9.19 7.54
C ILE A 142 -14.49 10.61 7.32
N ASP A 143 -14.03 10.91 6.11
CA ASP A 143 -13.41 12.18 5.75
C ASP A 143 -14.39 13.24 5.21
N GLY A 144 -15.70 12.98 5.22
CA GLY A 144 -16.73 13.88 4.71
C GLY A 144 -16.75 14.09 3.19
N ASN A 145 -15.80 13.52 2.43
CA ASN A 145 -15.66 13.73 0.99
C ASN A 145 -16.38 12.64 0.19
N SER A 146 -17.66 12.86 -0.08
CA SER A 146 -18.50 11.89 -0.81
C SER A 146 -18.14 11.72 -2.29
N ALA A 147 -17.49 12.68 -2.94
CA ALA A 147 -17.11 12.57 -4.36
C ALA A 147 -15.59 12.65 -4.50
N ARG A 148 -14.98 11.66 -5.15
CA ARG A 148 -13.53 11.52 -5.22
C ARG A 148 -13.05 11.18 -6.63
N LEU A 149 -11.85 11.66 -6.97
CA LEU A 149 -11.11 11.31 -8.19
C LEU A 149 -9.87 10.46 -7.90
N ASP A 150 -9.83 9.82 -6.73
CA ASP A 150 -8.80 8.88 -6.31
C ASP A 150 -8.57 7.81 -7.41
N LYS A 151 -7.31 7.37 -7.60
CA LYS A 151 -6.87 6.48 -8.70
C LYS A 151 -6.86 7.09 -10.10
N SER A 152 -7.25 8.34 -10.29
CA SER A 152 -7.05 9.03 -11.58
C SER A 152 -5.58 9.36 -11.80
N PHE A 153 -5.07 9.13 -13.01
CA PHE A 153 -3.70 9.47 -13.38
C PHE A 153 -3.51 9.65 -14.89
N ALA A 154 -2.43 10.32 -15.26
CA ALA A 154 -1.83 10.30 -16.59
C ALA A 154 -0.34 9.98 -16.46
N ALA A 155 0.16 9.06 -17.26
CA ALA A 155 1.52 8.56 -17.18
C ALA A 155 2.17 8.46 -18.57
N VAL A 156 3.45 8.79 -18.65
CA VAL A 156 4.27 8.68 -19.86
C VAL A 156 5.51 7.82 -19.58
N MET A 157 5.90 7.02 -20.56
CA MET A 157 7.11 6.20 -20.50
C MET A 157 8.24 6.92 -21.23
N LEU A 158 9.34 7.20 -20.50
CA LEU A 158 10.55 7.86 -20.96
C LEU A 158 11.74 6.91 -20.79
N GLY A 159 11.97 6.05 -21.78
CA GLY A 159 12.97 4.99 -21.70
C GLY A 159 12.60 3.98 -20.61
N ASN A 160 13.45 3.84 -19.59
CA ASN A 160 13.18 2.94 -18.45
C ASN A 160 12.49 3.64 -17.27
N TRP A 161 11.99 4.85 -17.46
CA TRP A 161 11.31 5.61 -16.42
C TRP A 161 9.85 5.84 -16.81
N ILE A 162 8.96 5.75 -15.83
CA ILE A 162 7.57 6.17 -15.93
C ILE A 162 7.44 7.43 -15.12
N VAL A 163 6.86 8.47 -15.72
CA VAL A 163 6.48 9.70 -15.05
C VAL A 163 4.97 9.77 -15.06
N SER A 164 4.36 9.85 -13.88
CA SER A 164 2.91 9.93 -13.73
C SER A 164 2.50 11.17 -12.92
N VAL A 165 1.33 11.70 -13.23
CA VAL A 165 0.64 12.75 -12.47
C VAL A 165 -0.74 12.21 -12.11
N GLY A 166 -1.07 12.18 -10.83
CA GLY A 166 -2.34 11.63 -10.36
C GLY A 166 -2.31 11.18 -8.90
N ALA A 167 -3.39 10.52 -8.48
CA ALA A 167 -3.55 9.99 -7.12
C ALA A 167 -3.46 8.46 -7.14
N GLN A 168 -2.23 7.94 -7.18
CA GLN A 168 -1.95 6.50 -7.24
C GLN A 168 -1.77 5.91 -5.83
N GLN A 169 -2.40 4.76 -5.59
CA GLN A 169 -2.19 4.00 -4.34
C GLN A 169 -0.78 3.39 -4.31
N LYS A 170 -0.20 3.33 -3.12
CA LYS A 170 1.15 2.82 -2.88
C LYS A 170 1.11 1.83 -1.72
N TYR A 171 1.94 0.82 -1.79
CA TYR A 171 2.17 -0.11 -0.69
C TYR A 171 3.64 -0.51 -0.67
N TRP A 172 4.34 -0.13 0.39
CA TRP A 172 5.79 -0.23 0.51
C TRP A 172 6.13 -1.12 1.70
N GLY A 173 6.61 -2.33 1.41
CA GLY A 173 7.04 -3.27 2.43
C GLY A 173 6.49 -4.68 2.20
N PRO A 174 7.03 -5.67 2.94
CA PRO A 174 6.70 -7.08 2.75
C PRO A 174 5.44 -7.53 3.50
N GLY A 175 4.91 -6.74 4.44
CA GLY A 175 3.80 -7.15 5.32
C GLY A 175 2.50 -7.44 4.59
N TRP A 176 1.75 -8.44 5.05
CA TRP A 176 0.50 -8.91 4.44
C TRP A 176 -0.75 -8.23 5.00
N ASP A 177 -0.72 -7.84 6.28
CA ASP A 177 -1.85 -7.20 6.92
C ASP A 177 -1.65 -5.68 7.03
N THR A 178 -0.46 -5.24 7.44
CA THR A 178 -0.09 -3.82 7.54
C THR A 178 1.34 -3.55 7.04
N GLY A 179 1.76 -2.29 7.09
CA GLY A 179 3.12 -1.81 6.83
C GLY A 179 3.39 -0.56 7.66
N LEU A 180 4.64 -0.09 7.76
CA LEU A 180 5.01 0.96 8.71
C LEU A 180 5.22 2.35 8.11
N ILE A 181 5.33 2.49 6.78
CA ILE A 181 5.69 3.79 6.18
C ILE A 181 4.75 4.30 5.08
N GLN A 182 4.26 3.43 4.20
CA GLN A 182 3.34 3.80 3.13
C GLN A 182 2.48 2.61 2.75
N THR A 183 1.19 2.68 3.06
CA THR A 183 0.21 1.64 2.84
C THR A 183 -1.02 2.17 2.11
N THR A 184 -2.00 1.30 1.93
CA THR A 184 -3.34 1.61 1.38
C THR A 184 -4.34 2.03 2.46
N ASN A 185 -3.91 2.18 3.73
CA ASN A 185 -4.79 2.61 4.82
C ASN A 185 -5.37 4.01 4.55
N ALA A 186 -4.50 4.96 4.27
CA ALA A 186 -4.90 6.28 3.79
C ALA A 186 -5.28 6.29 2.31
N ARG A 187 -6.05 7.31 1.91
CA ARG A 187 -6.36 7.59 0.51
C ARG A 187 -5.09 7.99 -0.25
N PRO A 188 -5.02 7.77 -1.58
CA PRO A 188 -3.88 8.22 -2.36
C PRO A 188 -3.85 9.75 -2.47
N MET A 189 -2.66 10.33 -2.34
CA MET A 189 -2.45 11.76 -2.52
C MET A 189 -2.21 12.11 -4.00
N PRO A 190 -2.78 13.20 -4.53
CA PRO A 190 -2.46 13.69 -5.85
C PRO A 190 -1.01 14.19 -5.89
N GLY A 191 -0.26 13.80 -6.92
CA GLY A 191 1.13 14.19 -7.04
C GLY A 191 1.77 13.77 -8.36
N ILE A 192 3.08 14.03 -8.45
CA ILE A 192 3.94 13.57 -9.55
C ILE A 192 4.78 12.41 -9.02
N THR A 193 4.78 11.28 -9.72
CA THR A 193 5.58 10.11 -9.37
C THR A 193 6.53 9.73 -10.51
N PHE A 194 7.76 9.37 -10.15
CA PHE A 194 8.79 8.86 -11.04
C PHE A 194 9.12 7.44 -10.59
N SER A 195 8.99 6.47 -11.49
CA SER A 195 9.21 5.06 -11.16
C SER A 195 10.01 4.37 -12.25
N ARG A 196 10.93 3.50 -11.84
CA ARG A 196 11.71 2.66 -12.77
C ARG A 196 10.80 1.56 -13.32
N ASN A 197 10.65 1.48 -14.64
CA ASN A 197 9.76 0.54 -15.33
C ASN A 197 10.29 -0.91 -15.29
N ASN A 198 11.54 -1.12 -15.68
CA ASN A 198 12.19 -2.42 -15.67
C ASN A 198 13.29 -2.46 -14.59
N SER A 199 13.27 -3.53 -13.81
CA SER A 199 14.12 -3.70 -12.62
C SER A 199 15.44 -4.44 -12.89
N GLN A 200 15.83 -4.63 -14.16
CA GLN A 200 17.11 -5.25 -14.54
C GLN A 200 18.31 -4.71 -13.75
N ALA A 201 19.24 -5.61 -13.43
CA ALA A 201 20.47 -5.29 -12.73
C ALA A 201 21.35 -4.31 -13.54
N PHE A 202 22.29 -3.67 -12.86
CA PHE A 202 23.33 -2.90 -13.54
C PHE A 202 24.22 -3.82 -14.38
N GLU A 203 24.51 -3.42 -15.62
CA GLU A 203 25.49 -4.11 -16.48
C GLU A 203 26.93 -3.81 -16.05
N THR A 204 27.15 -2.72 -15.30
CA THR A 204 28.47 -2.27 -14.87
C THR A 204 29.08 -3.22 -13.83
N PRO A 205 30.32 -3.73 -14.02
CA PRO A 205 30.88 -4.79 -13.18
C PRO A 205 30.96 -4.50 -11.67
N TRP A 206 31.12 -3.22 -11.26
CA TRP A 206 31.23 -2.86 -9.84
C TRP A 206 29.88 -2.56 -9.17
N LEU A 207 28.78 -2.58 -9.92
CA LEU A 207 27.41 -2.41 -9.42
C LEU A 207 26.52 -3.65 -9.66
N ASN A 208 27.00 -4.65 -10.41
CA ASN A 208 26.22 -5.84 -10.75
C ASN A 208 25.76 -6.65 -9.53
N TRP A 209 26.49 -6.56 -8.41
CA TRP A 209 26.22 -7.25 -7.16
C TRP A 209 24.93 -6.79 -6.47
N ILE A 210 24.41 -5.61 -6.82
CA ILE A 210 23.11 -5.10 -6.35
C ILE A 210 21.98 -6.02 -6.84
N GLY A 211 22.18 -6.68 -7.99
CA GLY A 211 21.15 -7.46 -8.66
C GLY A 211 20.02 -6.59 -9.19
N PRO A 212 18.86 -7.19 -9.49
CA PRO A 212 17.67 -6.45 -9.89
C PRO A 212 17.25 -5.42 -8.84
N TRP A 213 16.82 -4.23 -9.26
CA TRP A 213 16.43 -3.15 -8.35
C TRP A 213 15.27 -2.31 -8.88
N THR A 214 14.43 -1.80 -7.98
CA THR A 214 13.39 -0.81 -8.30
C THR A 214 13.73 0.51 -7.64
N PHE A 215 13.19 1.60 -8.19
CA PHE A 215 13.14 2.88 -7.51
C PHE A 215 11.87 3.61 -7.87
N THR A 216 11.24 4.22 -6.89
CA THR A 216 10.11 5.12 -7.06
C THR A 216 10.25 6.32 -6.14
N THR A 217 9.89 7.50 -6.63
CA THR A 217 9.79 8.71 -5.80
C THR A 217 8.58 9.53 -6.21
N SER A 218 7.94 10.19 -5.25
CA SER A 218 6.74 10.97 -5.49
C SER A 218 6.74 12.27 -4.70
N PHE A 219 6.23 13.33 -5.32
CA PHE A 219 5.96 14.63 -4.72
C PHE A 219 4.45 14.86 -4.80
N SER A 220 3.80 14.92 -3.66
CA SER A 220 2.33 14.92 -3.52
C SER A 220 1.87 16.11 -2.67
N GLN A 221 0.61 16.46 -2.82
CA GLN A 221 -0.05 17.47 -2.01
C GLN A 221 -1.05 16.79 -1.06
N MET A 222 -1.00 17.18 0.21
CA MET A 222 -1.91 16.74 1.27
C MET A 222 -3.21 17.58 1.26
N GLU A 223 -4.17 17.21 2.09
CA GLU A 223 -5.51 17.77 2.15
C GLU A 223 -5.49 19.22 2.67
N SER A 224 -6.52 19.99 2.31
CA SER A 224 -6.66 21.36 2.79
C SER A 224 -7.22 21.43 4.21
N ASP A 225 -8.01 20.44 4.61
CA ASP A 225 -8.66 20.36 5.92
C ASP A 225 -7.75 19.61 6.90
N ARG A 226 -6.73 20.31 7.37
CA ARG A 226 -5.70 19.84 8.31
C ARG A 226 -5.03 21.04 8.99
N TYR A 227 -4.27 20.83 10.05
CA TYR A 227 -3.64 21.91 10.82
C TYR A 227 -2.72 22.82 9.98
N VAL A 228 -1.89 22.24 9.10
CA VAL A 228 -1.13 22.97 8.07
C VAL A 228 -1.71 22.65 6.69
N PRO A 229 -2.64 23.47 6.16
CA PRO A 229 -3.33 23.18 4.90
C PRO A 229 -2.38 22.96 3.73
N GLU A 230 -2.73 22.00 2.86
CA GLU A 230 -2.01 21.72 1.62
C GLU A 230 -0.50 21.45 1.80
N ALA A 231 -0.09 20.91 2.96
CA ALA A 231 1.28 20.43 3.17
C ALA A 231 1.73 19.54 2.00
N ARG A 232 3.03 19.55 1.69
CA ARG A 232 3.62 18.68 0.68
C ARG A 232 4.08 17.39 1.32
N HIS A 233 3.96 16.29 0.59
CA HIS A 233 4.45 14.97 0.99
C HIS A 233 5.38 14.39 -0.07
N TRP A 234 6.52 13.90 0.37
CA TRP A 234 7.56 13.33 -0.48
C TRP A 234 7.78 11.93 0.02
N GLY A 235 7.97 11.03 -0.92
CA GLY A 235 8.38 9.69 -0.61
C GLY A 235 9.36 9.19 -1.65
N ALA A 236 10.33 8.41 -1.22
CA ALA A 236 11.21 7.64 -2.07
C ALA A 236 11.36 6.23 -1.52
N ARG A 237 11.31 5.25 -2.41
CA ARG A 237 11.56 3.84 -2.10
C ARG A 237 12.48 3.23 -3.14
N GLY A 238 13.53 2.57 -2.67
CA GLY A 238 14.38 1.70 -3.47
C GLY A 238 14.30 0.28 -2.95
N THR A 239 14.23 -0.71 -3.85
CA THR A 239 14.37 -2.13 -3.46
C THR A 239 15.36 -2.83 -4.35
N LEU A 240 16.03 -3.86 -3.84
CA LEU A 240 17.05 -4.60 -4.55
C LEU A 240 17.07 -6.08 -4.15
N ARG A 241 17.50 -6.95 -5.06
CA ARG A 241 17.70 -8.39 -4.82
C ARG A 241 19.15 -8.80 -5.17
N PRO A 242 20.11 -8.63 -4.24
CA PRO A 242 21.53 -8.98 -4.45
C PRO A 242 21.72 -10.46 -4.75
N ILE A 243 20.89 -11.29 -4.12
CA ILE A 243 20.79 -12.72 -4.36
C ILE A 243 19.31 -13.06 -4.52
N SER A 244 19.00 -14.12 -5.26
CA SER A 244 17.60 -14.49 -5.57
C SER A 244 16.74 -14.76 -4.33
N LYS A 245 17.32 -15.03 -3.17
CA LYS A 245 16.58 -15.31 -1.92
C LYS A 245 16.32 -14.09 -1.06
N LEU A 246 17.04 -12.99 -1.26
CA LEU A 246 16.99 -11.82 -0.37
C LEU A 246 16.54 -10.60 -1.16
N GLU A 247 15.42 -10.03 -0.75
CA GLU A 247 14.99 -8.69 -1.13
C GLU A 247 15.23 -7.72 0.03
N VAL A 248 15.77 -6.54 -0.27
CA VAL A 248 15.99 -5.46 0.70
C VAL A 248 15.35 -4.19 0.17
N GLY A 249 14.63 -3.48 1.04
CA GLY A 249 13.99 -2.21 0.76
C GLY A 249 14.48 -1.09 1.66
N PHE A 250 14.49 0.11 1.13
CA PHE A 250 14.76 1.35 1.84
C PHE A 250 13.70 2.36 1.46
N SER A 251 13.13 3.04 2.45
CA SER A 251 12.07 4.02 2.26
C SER A 251 12.37 5.28 3.06
N TRP A 252 12.06 6.43 2.48
CA TRP A 252 12.19 7.72 3.14
C TRP A 252 11.04 8.61 2.72
N THR A 253 10.40 9.26 3.68
CA THR A 253 9.29 10.18 3.46
C THR A 253 9.50 11.47 4.22
N MET A 254 8.90 12.55 3.72
CA MET A 254 8.96 13.87 4.35
C MET A 254 7.65 14.64 4.14
N GLN A 255 7.12 15.24 5.20
CA GLN A 255 6.14 16.33 5.09
C GLN A 255 6.89 17.67 5.16
N TRP A 256 6.62 18.59 4.24
CA TRP A 256 7.18 19.95 4.26
C TRP A 256 6.19 20.97 3.67
N GLY A 257 6.43 22.25 3.91
CA GLY A 257 5.67 23.34 3.29
C GLY A 257 4.21 23.40 3.76
N GLY A 258 3.30 23.70 2.83
CA GLY A 258 1.89 24.03 3.12
C GLY A 258 1.59 25.52 3.01
N GLU A 259 0.33 25.89 3.25
CA GLU A 259 -0.14 27.27 3.16
C GLU A 259 0.63 28.18 4.14
N GLY A 260 1.26 29.23 3.61
CA GLY A 260 2.09 30.15 4.40
C GLY A 260 3.57 29.76 4.53
N TYR A 261 4.00 28.63 3.95
CA TYR A 261 5.37 28.11 4.06
C TYR A 261 6.05 27.88 2.70
N GLY A 262 7.35 27.56 2.71
CA GLY A 262 8.12 27.23 1.51
C GLY A 262 7.66 25.92 0.86
N ASN A 263 7.30 25.96 -0.43
CA ASN A 263 6.72 24.82 -1.16
C ASN A 263 7.54 24.38 -2.40
N ASN A 264 8.68 25.01 -2.66
CA ASN A 264 9.46 24.78 -3.88
C ASN A 264 10.51 23.67 -3.69
N LEU A 265 11.19 23.28 -4.78
CA LEU A 265 12.21 22.22 -4.74
C LEU A 265 13.47 22.60 -3.93
N SER A 266 13.78 23.89 -3.80
CA SER A 266 14.84 24.35 -2.88
C SER A 266 14.40 24.10 -1.45
N ASP A 267 13.18 24.47 -1.07
CA ASP A 267 12.67 24.25 0.29
C ASP A 267 12.64 22.76 0.65
N TRP A 268 12.24 21.90 -0.31
CA TRP A 268 12.33 20.45 -0.17
C TRP A 268 13.77 19.97 0.04
N TRP A 269 14.71 20.46 -0.77
CA TRP A 269 16.12 20.08 -0.68
C TRP A 269 16.75 20.54 0.63
N ASP A 270 16.45 21.76 1.05
CA ASP A 270 16.90 22.34 2.30
C ASP A 270 16.33 21.54 3.48
N GLY A 271 15.05 21.15 3.44
CA GLY A 271 14.46 20.22 4.41
C GLY A 271 15.23 18.90 4.52
N LEU A 272 15.51 18.23 3.39
CA LEU A 272 16.31 17.00 3.38
C LEU A 272 17.73 17.17 3.94
N ALA A 273 18.35 18.32 3.71
CA ALA A 273 19.71 18.61 4.17
C ALA A 273 19.75 19.04 5.65
N ASN A 274 18.67 19.64 6.16
CA ASN A 274 18.57 20.18 7.52
C ASN A 274 17.93 19.23 8.53
N GLY A 275 17.52 18.02 8.09
CA GLY A 275 16.89 17.01 8.92
C GLY A 275 17.56 16.80 10.28
N GLY A 276 16.76 16.82 11.35
CA GLY A 276 17.20 16.67 12.74
C GLY A 276 17.70 17.98 13.40
N GLY A 277 17.56 19.13 12.73
CA GLY A 277 17.81 20.45 13.31
C GLY A 277 16.89 20.76 14.50
N THR A 278 17.24 21.74 15.34
CA THR A 278 16.35 22.10 16.45
C THR A 278 15.11 22.83 15.94
N GLU A 279 13.94 22.37 16.39
CA GLU A 279 12.60 22.87 16.00
C GLU A 279 12.44 24.40 16.11
N ALA A 280 13.21 25.07 16.97
CA ALA A 280 13.09 26.49 17.27
C ALA A 280 13.87 27.42 16.32
N GLU A 281 14.73 26.90 15.44
CA GLU A 281 15.70 27.71 14.65
C GLU A 281 15.37 27.81 13.15
N LEU A 282 14.26 27.21 12.68
CA LEU A 282 13.90 27.16 11.25
C LEU A 282 12.88 28.25 10.88
N GLU A 283 13.34 29.31 10.19
CA GLU A 283 12.52 30.47 9.76
C GLU A 283 11.45 30.13 8.70
N ASN A 284 11.51 28.99 8.01
CA ASN A 284 10.68 28.67 6.82
C ASN A 284 9.77 27.44 6.95
N GLY A 285 9.45 27.03 8.18
CA GLY A 285 8.64 25.85 8.47
C GLY A 285 9.48 24.62 8.78
N GLN A 286 8.94 23.73 9.61
CA GLN A 286 9.59 22.49 10.01
C GLN A 286 9.31 21.39 9.00
N GLU A 287 10.17 20.38 8.92
CA GLU A 287 9.96 19.14 8.20
C GLU A 287 9.66 17.97 9.15
N ASN A 288 8.77 17.06 8.75
CA ASN A 288 8.56 15.79 9.44
C ASN A 288 9.11 14.66 8.57
N MET A 289 10.05 13.85 9.05
CA MET A 289 10.70 12.81 8.26
C MET A 289 10.53 11.42 8.85
N LEU A 290 10.17 10.44 8.02
CA LEU A 290 10.26 9.04 8.40
C LEU A 290 11.21 8.30 7.47
N ALA A 291 12.09 7.47 8.03
CA ALA A 291 12.99 6.64 7.26
C ALA A 291 12.99 5.19 7.77
N GLY A 292 12.95 4.25 6.84
CA GLY A 292 12.85 2.84 7.17
C GLY A 292 13.57 1.93 6.20
N TYR A 293 13.76 0.70 6.65
CA TYR A 293 14.28 -0.38 5.83
C TYR A 293 13.52 -1.67 6.11
N ASP A 294 13.48 -2.54 5.11
CA ASP A 294 12.84 -3.83 5.18
C ASP A 294 13.68 -4.89 4.49
N PHE A 295 13.48 -6.14 4.89
CA PHE A 295 14.01 -7.28 4.16
C PHE A 295 12.99 -8.41 4.08
N ARG A 296 13.12 -9.21 3.03
CA ARG A 296 12.43 -10.48 2.88
C ARG A 296 13.40 -11.55 2.42
N TRP A 297 13.56 -12.58 3.23
CA TRP A 297 14.21 -13.82 2.86
C TRP A 297 13.16 -14.82 2.34
N SER A 298 13.43 -15.47 1.20
CA SER A 298 12.55 -16.46 0.60
C SER A 298 13.33 -17.72 0.24
N ASP A 299 12.79 -18.89 0.59
CA ASP A 299 13.42 -20.18 0.28
C ASP A 299 12.39 -21.32 0.26
N THR A 300 12.84 -22.55 0.05
CA THR A 300 12.00 -23.76 0.13
C THR A 300 12.60 -24.77 1.10
N ALA A 301 11.82 -25.21 2.09
CA ALA A 301 12.20 -26.25 3.04
C ALA A 301 11.19 -27.40 3.01
N PHE A 302 11.65 -28.65 2.93
CA PHE A 302 10.78 -29.83 2.85
C PHE A 302 9.71 -29.78 1.74
N GLY A 303 10.00 -29.09 0.64
CA GLY A 303 9.07 -28.87 -0.47
C GLY A 303 8.01 -27.78 -0.23
N ILE A 304 8.11 -27.04 0.88
CA ILE A 304 7.22 -25.94 1.25
C ILE A 304 7.97 -24.61 1.03
N PRO A 305 7.53 -23.76 0.08
CA PRO A 305 8.02 -22.40 -0.05
C PRO A 305 7.67 -21.58 1.20
N TYR A 306 8.63 -20.83 1.72
CA TYR A 306 8.44 -19.96 2.88
C TYR A 306 9.14 -18.61 2.71
N GLY A 307 8.63 -17.60 3.41
CA GLY A 307 9.20 -16.27 3.54
C GLY A 307 9.38 -15.88 5.01
N ILE A 308 10.46 -15.15 5.30
CA ILE A 308 10.69 -14.47 6.58
C ILE A 308 10.97 -13.01 6.27
N TYR A 309 10.27 -12.10 6.91
CA TYR A 309 10.37 -10.68 6.59
C TYR A 309 10.32 -9.80 7.84
N TYR A 310 10.88 -8.62 7.70
CA TYR A 310 10.96 -7.62 8.76
C TYR A 310 11.03 -6.23 8.14
N GLU A 311 10.44 -5.26 8.83
CA GLU A 311 10.39 -3.86 8.49
C GLU A 311 10.63 -3.03 9.75
N ARG A 312 11.43 -1.97 9.62
CA ARG A 312 11.70 -1.02 10.70
C ARG A 312 11.67 0.39 10.16
N THR A 313 10.86 1.24 10.78
CA THR A 313 10.68 2.65 10.40
C THR A 313 10.95 3.53 11.60
N HIS A 314 11.62 4.66 11.36
CA HIS A 314 12.07 5.62 12.36
C HIS A 314 11.46 6.99 12.04
N GLU A 315 11.05 7.72 13.07
CA GLU A 315 10.49 9.09 12.97
C GLU A 315 11.53 10.20 13.04
N ASP A 316 12.74 9.92 13.51
CA ASP A 316 13.68 10.99 13.84
C ASP A 316 15.14 10.56 13.65
N TYR A 317 16.01 11.54 13.49
CA TYR A 317 17.45 11.39 13.35
C TYR A 317 18.20 12.14 14.45
N HIS A 318 18.93 11.39 15.28
CA HIS A 318 19.75 11.97 16.32
C HIS A 318 21.09 12.44 15.76
N ASN A 319 21.20 13.74 15.48
CA ASN A 319 22.38 14.37 14.87
C ASN A 319 23.71 14.04 15.58
N GLU A 320 23.81 14.18 16.91
CA GLU A 320 25.08 13.89 17.60
C GLU A 320 25.55 12.43 17.51
N LYS A 321 24.59 11.48 17.42
CA LYS A 321 24.86 10.04 17.38
C LYS A 321 24.86 9.50 15.95
N ASN A 322 24.59 10.35 14.97
CA ASN A 322 24.45 10.03 13.56
C ASN A 322 23.60 8.77 13.30
N LYS A 323 22.43 8.68 13.94
CA LYS A 323 21.56 7.50 13.85
C LYS A 323 20.08 7.84 13.83
N LEU A 324 19.31 7.00 13.14
CA LEU A 324 17.85 6.99 13.24
C LEU A 324 17.41 6.51 14.63
N ILE A 325 16.38 7.14 15.19
CA ILE A 325 15.80 6.87 16.52
C ILE A 325 14.27 6.76 16.44
N ASN A 326 13.59 6.51 17.56
CA ASN A 326 12.12 6.43 17.64
C ASN A 326 11.53 5.44 16.62
N ALA A 327 11.81 4.16 16.83
CA ALA A 327 11.59 3.12 15.82
C ALA A 327 10.36 2.26 16.10
N SER A 328 9.53 2.07 15.07
CA SER A 328 8.54 1.01 14.98
C SER A 328 9.09 -0.22 14.28
N ASN A 329 8.57 -1.40 14.64
CA ASN A 329 9.08 -2.69 14.16
C ASN A 329 7.94 -3.60 13.75
N MET A 330 8.08 -4.28 12.62
CA MET A 330 7.15 -5.30 12.16
C MET A 330 7.94 -6.47 11.61
N GLY A 331 7.45 -7.69 11.81
CA GLY A 331 8.03 -8.87 11.18
C GLY A 331 7.06 -10.02 11.12
N GLY A 332 7.33 -10.95 10.22
CA GLY A 332 6.46 -12.10 10.05
C GLY A 332 7.11 -13.22 9.28
N ILE A 333 6.38 -14.32 9.25
CA ILE A 333 6.69 -15.50 8.47
C ILE A 333 5.48 -15.87 7.63
N ASP A 334 5.72 -16.43 6.45
CA ASP A 334 4.66 -17.03 5.66
C ASP A 334 5.15 -18.31 4.97
N LEU A 335 4.20 -19.18 4.64
CA LEU A 335 4.46 -20.45 3.96
C LEU A 335 3.29 -20.82 3.05
N VAL A 336 3.55 -21.65 2.04
CA VAL A 336 2.52 -22.07 1.08
C VAL A 336 2.21 -23.56 1.20
N LEU A 337 1.00 -23.87 1.64
CA LEU A 337 0.48 -25.23 1.81
C LEU A 337 -0.18 -25.71 0.51
N ALA A 338 0.56 -26.49 -0.28
CA ALA A 338 0.14 -26.91 -1.61
C ALA A 338 -1.15 -27.74 -1.63
N ASN A 339 -1.40 -28.57 -0.62
CA ASN A 339 -2.58 -29.46 -0.57
C ASN A 339 -3.91 -28.73 -0.48
N ILE A 340 -3.90 -27.50 0.06
CA ILE A 340 -5.08 -26.65 0.20
C ILE A 340 -4.96 -25.34 -0.59
N ASN A 341 -3.85 -25.17 -1.33
CA ASN A 341 -3.53 -23.98 -2.10
C ASN A 341 -3.64 -22.67 -1.29
N THR A 342 -3.09 -22.70 -0.07
CA THR A 342 -3.19 -21.60 0.90
C THR A 342 -1.81 -21.07 1.25
N ARG A 343 -1.62 -19.76 1.15
CA ARG A 343 -0.54 -19.06 1.84
C ARG A 343 -1.00 -18.76 3.26
N VAL A 344 -0.27 -19.24 4.26
CA VAL A 344 -0.49 -18.93 5.67
C VAL A 344 0.59 -17.94 6.11
N PHE A 345 0.23 -16.89 6.84
CA PHE A 345 1.17 -15.95 7.41
C PHE A 345 0.89 -15.70 8.89
N ILE A 346 1.96 -15.37 9.62
CA ILE A 346 1.92 -14.88 11.00
C ILE A 346 2.75 -13.60 11.03
N GLU A 347 2.14 -12.49 11.43
CA GLU A 347 2.73 -11.15 11.40
C GLU A 347 2.57 -10.50 12.78
N TYR A 348 3.65 -9.92 13.30
CA TYR A 348 3.66 -9.12 14.51
C TYR A 348 4.10 -7.69 14.17
N ALA A 349 3.37 -6.69 14.64
CA ALA A 349 3.75 -5.29 14.53
C ALA A 349 3.74 -4.61 15.90
N ASP A 350 4.73 -3.76 16.15
CA ASP A 350 4.85 -2.87 17.31
C ASP A 350 5.11 -1.46 16.79
N THR A 351 4.08 -0.61 16.87
CA THR A 351 4.12 0.80 16.46
C THR A 351 4.39 1.75 17.61
N ALA A 352 4.69 1.23 18.81
CA ALA A 352 5.19 2.07 19.88
C ALA A 352 6.68 2.35 19.68
N ALA A 353 6.98 3.62 19.42
CA ALA A 353 8.33 4.14 19.48
C ALA A 353 8.65 4.58 20.91
N SER A 354 9.89 4.36 21.35
CA SER A 354 10.41 4.92 22.60
C SER A 354 10.96 6.32 22.30
N CYS A 355 10.20 7.35 22.67
CA CYS A 355 10.36 8.74 22.25
C CYS A 355 11.16 9.61 23.24
N GLY A 356 11.65 9.03 24.34
CA GLY A 356 12.34 9.75 25.41
C GLY A 356 13.59 9.03 25.91
N LEU A 357 14.21 9.59 26.95
CA LEU A 357 15.33 8.95 27.66
C LEU A 357 14.89 7.71 28.45
N ASP A 358 13.61 7.67 28.85
CA ASP A 358 12.93 6.52 29.45
C ASP A 358 12.28 5.69 28.34
N ASP A 359 12.29 4.36 28.48
CA ASP A 359 11.78 3.40 27.48
C ASP A 359 10.24 3.33 27.41
N LYS A 360 9.55 4.15 28.21
CA LYS A 360 8.09 4.24 28.30
C LYS A 360 7.50 5.60 27.92
N VAL A 361 8.27 6.43 27.23
CA VAL A 361 7.73 7.66 26.63
C VAL A 361 7.22 7.30 25.24
N TYR A 362 5.89 7.30 25.07
CA TYR A 362 5.18 6.98 23.82
C TYR A 362 4.63 8.26 23.16
N ASN A 363 3.71 8.15 22.20
CA ASN A 363 3.04 9.26 21.52
C ASN A 363 3.95 10.10 20.61
N CYS A 364 4.89 9.46 19.91
CA CYS A 364 5.68 10.11 18.85
C CYS A 364 5.62 9.43 17.49
N MET A 365 5.36 8.12 17.40
CA MET A 365 5.22 7.49 16.09
C MET A 365 4.02 8.12 15.37
N TYR A 366 4.19 8.53 14.12
CA TYR A 366 3.23 9.24 13.30
C TYR A 366 2.75 10.59 13.85
N GLU A 367 3.38 11.13 14.90
CA GLU A 367 3.04 12.44 15.48
C GLU A 367 4.10 13.49 15.14
N HIS A 368 3.71 14.77 15.16
CA HIS A 368 4.66 15.86 14.96
C HIS A 368 4.21 17.17 15.65
N GLY A 369 5.17 17.95 16.16
CA GLY A 369 4.88 19.21 16.87
C GLY A 369 4.28 20.31 15.98
N PHE A 370 4.83 20.48 14.78
CA PHE A 370 4.35 21.46 13.79
C PHE A 370 3.21 20.96 12.88
N TYR A 371 3.38 19.81 12.19
CA TYR A 371 2.29 19.15 11.48
C TYR A 371 1.40 18.37 12.47
N GLN A 372 0.48 19.07 13.13
CA GLN A 372 -0.24 18.53 14.30
C GLN A 372 -1.18 17.37 14.00
N ASP A 373 -1.63 17.19 12.75
CA ASP A 373 -2.37 15.98 12.33
C ASP A 373 -1.46 14.74 12.20
N GLY A 374 -0.15 14.96 12.29
CA GLY A 374 0.87 13.93 12.15
C GLY A 374 1.01 13.38 10.73
N TYR A 375 1.53 12.16 10.65
CA TYR A 375 1.79 11.42 9.42
C TYR A 375 0.51 10.73 8.88
N ARG A 376 -0.55 11.54 8.78
CA ARG A 376 -1.92 11.14 8.41
C ARG A 376 -2.42 11.97 7.21
N TYR A 377 -3.30 11.35 6.43
CA TYR A 377 -4.03 11.95 5.31
C TYR A 377 -5.51 11.56 5.41
N TYR A 378 -6.36 12.57 5.57
CA TYR A 378 -7.77 12.44 5.92
C TYR A 378 -7.99 11.59 7.18
N GLY A 379 -7.23 11.88 8.24
CA GLY A 379 -7.34 11.21 9.54
C GLY A 379 -6.89 9.75 9.59
N LYS A 380 -6.41 9.18 8.47
CA LYS A 380 -5.83 7.84 8.42
C LYS A 380 -4.32 7.93 8.27
N THR A 381 -3.58 7.13 9.02
CA THR A 381 -2.12 7.02 8.85
C THR A 381 -1.73 6.60 7.45
N LEU A 382 -0.64 7.18 6.96
CA LEU A 382 0.03 6.72 5.76
C LEU A 382 0.76 5.39 6.00
N GLY A 383 1.20 5.12 7.23
CA GLY A 383 1.84 3.88 7.68
C GLY A 383 0.84 2.81 8.12
N SER A 384 0.97 2.34 9.36
CA SER A 384 0.22 1.17 9.86
C SER A 384 -1.25 1.47 10.07
N THR A 385 -2.12 0.54 9.65
CA THR A 385 -3.58 0.65 9.88
C THR A 385 -3.97 0.67 11.36
N TYR A 386 -3.08 0.27 12.25
CA TYR A 386 -3.29 0.27 13.70
C TYR A 386 -2.85 1.57 14.37
N ASP A 387 -2.31 2.50 13.59
CA ASP A 387 -1.77 3.77 14.05
C ASP A 387 -0.61 3.59 15.06
N ASN A 388 -0.24 4.65 15.77
CA ASN A 388 0.81 4.68 16.78
C ASN A 388 0.47 3.83 18.02
N ASP A 389 1.48 3.52 18.81
CA ASP A 389 1.34 2.95 20.15
C ASP A 389 0.48 1.68 20.23
N SER A 390 0.60 0.85 19.19
CA SER A 390 -0.18 -0.37 19.03
C SER A 390 0.71 -1.60 18.86
N ARG A 391 0.27 -2.73 19.43
CA ARG A 391 0.92 -4.03 19.32
C ARG A 391 -0.06 -5.05 18.79
N THR A 392 0.30 -5.72 17.71
CA THR A 392 -0.61 -6.60 16.99
C THR A 392 0.04 -7.93 16.66
N LEU A 393 -0.76 -9.00 16.72
CA LEU A 393 -0.40 -10.32 16.21
C LEU A 393 -1.53 -10.77 15.28
N VAL A 394 -1.19 -11.05 14.03
CA VAL A 394 -2.14 -11.44 12.99
C VAL A 394 -1.75 -12.79 12.42
N ILE A 395 -2.71 -13.70 12.39
CA ILE A 395 -2.59 -15.00 11.72
C ILE A 395 -3.56 -14.98 10.54
N GLY A 396 -3.07 -15.17 9.33
CA GLY A 396 -3.92 -15.12 8.14
C GLY A 396 -3.67 -16.26 7.17
N GLY A 397 -4.67 -16.50 6.32
CA GLY A 397 -4.66 -17.48 5.26
C GLY A 397 -5.27 -16.91 3.98
N ILE A 398 -4.51 -16.94 2.89
CA ILE A 398 -4.95 -16.53 1.54
C ILE A 398 -5.04 -17.81 0.69
N THR A 399 -6.27 -18.25 0.41
CA THR A 399 -6.56 -19.52 -0.25
C THR A 399 -7.06 -19.29 -1.66
N GLN A 400 -6.43 -19.95 -2.62
CA GLN A 400 -6.84 -19.94 -4.02
C GLN A 400 -7.65 -21.22 -4.31
N LEU A 401 -8.98 -21.12 -4.38
CA LEU A 401 -9.86 -22.29 -4.56
C LEU A 401 -9.94 -22.80 -6.01
N GLY A 402 -9.43 -22.00 -6.96
CA GLY A 402 -9.51 -22.29 -8.40
C GLY A 402 -10.77 -21.74 -9.06
N GLY A 403 -10.78 -21.71 -10.40
CA GLY A 403 -11.89 -21.14 -11.17
C GLY A 403 -12.17 -19.66 -10.87
N GLY A 404 -11.13 -18.88 -10.55
CA GLY A 404 -11.24 -17.46 -10.18
C GLY A 404 -11.77 -17.20 -8.77
N GLN A 405 -11.87 -18.23 -7.92
CA GLN A 405 -12.34 -18.09 -6.55
C GLN A 405 -11.18 -18.03 -5.55
N SER A 406 -11.31 -17.16 -4.55
CA SER A 406 -10.35 -17.02 -3.46
C SER A 406 -11.07 -16.80 -2.13
N ILE A 407 -10.43 -17.22 -1.03
CA ILE A 407 -10.87 -16.92 0.33
C ILE A 407 -9.70 -16.34 1.11
N THR A 408 -9.89 -15.23 1.80
CA THR A 408 -8.96 -14.72 2.80
C THR A 408 -9.57 -14.82 4.19
N ASN A 409 -8.80 -15.27 5.17
CA ASN A 409 -9.18 -15.23 6.58
C ASN A 409 -8.05 -14.62 7.39
N LYS A 410 -8.38 -13.82 8.40
CA LYS A 410 -7.42 -13.22 9.32
C LYS A 410 -7.99 -13.26 10.74
N LEU A 411 -7.17 -13.71 11.69
CA LEU A 411 -7.39 -13.57 13.12
C LEU A 411 -6.41 -12.52 13.64
N ARG A 412 -6.93 -11.45 14.22
CA ARG A 412 -6.17 -10.33 14.78
C ARG A 412 -6.28 -10.34 16.30
N LEU A 413 -5.14 -10.25 16.97
CA LEU A 413 -5.02 -10.02 18.40
C LEU A 413 -4.35 -8.66 18.57
N LEU A 414 -5.10 -7.68 19.04
CA LEU A 414 -4.72 -6.27 19.00
C LEU A 414 -4.66 -5.69 20.41
N LYS A 415 -3.64 -4.87 20.64
CA LYS A 415 -3.55 -3.90 21.72
C LYS A 415 -3.37 -2.55 21.05
N LEU A 416 -4.43 -1.76 20.99
CA LEU A 416 -4.44 -0.47 20.33
C LEU A 416 -4.22 0.62 21.38
N ASN A 417 -3.42 1.64 21.03
CA ASN A 417 -3.10 2.78 21.88
C ASN A 417 -2.83 2.37 23.35
N PHE A 418 -1.86 1.48 23.57
CA PHE A 418 -1.82 0.65 24.78
C PHE A 418 -1.45 1.39 26.07
N ASP A 419 -0.98 2.63 25.97
CA ASP A 419 -0.80 3.54 27.10
C ASP A 419 -2.06 4.35 27.44
N GLY A 420 -3.06 4.34 26.54
CA GLY A 420 -4.39 4.91 26.73
C GLY A 420 -4.39 6.44 26.76
N THR A 421 -3.38 7.06 26.17
CA THR A 421 -3.22 8.52 26.11
C THR A 421 -2.75 8.91 24.72
N ASP A 422 -3.19 10.06 24.22
CA ASP A 422 -2.69 10.64 22.98
C ASP A 422 -1.81 11.87 23.26
N THR A 423 -1.22 12.40 22.20
CA THR A 423 -0.58 13.73 22.22
C THR A 423 -1.54 14.83 22.68
N SER A 424 -1.00 15.95 23.17
CA SER A 424 -1.81 17.13 23.55
C SER A 424 -2.40 17.87 22.35
N ASN A 425 -1.98 17.55 21.13
CA ASN A 425 -2.49 18.15 19.89
C ASN A 425 -3.89 17.57 19.58
N PRO A 426 -4.95 18.40 19.47
CA PRO A 426 -6.31 17.90 19.22
C PRO A 426 -6.50 17.16 17.90
N GLU A 427 -5.66 17.44 16.90
CA GLU A 427 -5.70 16.82 15.57
C GLU A 427 -4.87 15.53 15.46
N GLY A 428 -4.04 15.25 16.46
CA GLY A 428 -3.16 14.07 16.51
C GLY A 428 -3.75 12.94 17.36
N GLY A 429 -2.96 11.89 17.58
CA GLY A 429 -3.32 10.73 18.39
C GLY A 429 -3.76 9.52 17.59
N ASN A 430 -4.01 8.41 18.30
CA ASN A 430 -4.36 7.15 17.67
C ASN A 430 -5.76 7.21 17.04
N SER A 431 -5.83 7.23 15.70
CA SER A 431 -7.09 7.37 14.95
C SER A 431 -8.05 6.19 15.05
N VAL A 432 -7.60 5.03 15.53
CA VAL A 432 -8.43 3.82 15.64
C VAL A 432 -8.82 3.48 17.08
N SER A 433 -8.16 4.05 18.08
CA SER A 433 -8.45 3.90 19.52
C SER A 433 -8.10 5.20 20.27
N PRO A 434 -8.78 6.32 19.96
CA PRO A 434 -8.42 7.64 20.45
C PRO A 434 -8.60 7.74 21.97
N GLY A 435 -7.53 8.10 22.68
CA GLY A 435 -7.49 8.34 24.12
C GLY A 435 -7.86 7.11 24.97
N GLU A 436 -7.81 5.91 24.40
CA GLU A 436 -8.30 4.70 25.05
C GLU A 436 -7.41 3.51 24.72
N TYR A 437 -7.04 2.74 25.75
CA TYR A 437 -6.36 1.47 25.53
C TYR A 437 -7.39 0.37 25.26
N GLU A 438 -7.51 -0.02 24.00
CA GLU A 438 -8.36 -1.11 23.57
C GLU A 438 -7.59 -2.42 23.37
N ARG A 439 -8.08 -3.50 23.98
CA ARG A 439 -7.67 -4.86 23.66
C ARG A 439 -8.74 -5.51 22.81
N MET A 440 -8.39 -5.91 21.59
CA MET A 440 -9.37 -6.46 20.64
C MET A 440 -8.94 -7.82 20.10
N VAL A 441 -9.91 -8.72 19.95
CA VAL A 441 -9.78 -9.93 19.13
C VAL A 441 -10.75 -9.81 17.96
N GLN A 442 -10.25 -9.91 16.73
CA GLN A 442 -11.09 -9.78 15.53
C GLN A 442 -10.85 -10.93 14.55
N PHE A 443 -11.93 -11.50 14.03
CA PHE A 443 -11.91 -12.36 12.86
C PHE A 443 -12.41 -11.60 11.63
N ASP A 444 -11.66 -11.66 10.54
CA ASP A 444 -11.96 -11.01 9.26
C ASP A 444 -11.92 -12.07 8.15
N THR A 445 -12.97 -12.15 7.34
CA THR A 445 -13.07 -13.09 6.24
C THR A 445 -13.59 -12.44 4.98
N SER A 446 -13.03 -12.84 3.83
CA SER A 446 -13.51 -12.45 2.51
C SER A 446 -13.53 -13.64 1.56
N TYR A 447 -14.53 -13.69 0.70
CA TYR A 447 -14.69 -14.69 -0.36
C TYR A 447 -14.98 -13.99 -1.67
N HIS A 448 -14.16 -14.27 -2.68
CA HIS A 448 -14.30 -13.75 -4.02
C HIS A 448 -14.65 -14.87 -4.99
N ARG A 449 -15.52 -14.59 -5.96
CA ARG A 449 -15.89 -15.53 -7.01
C ARG A 449 -16.33 -14.83 -8.29
N PRO A 450 -16.18 -15.48 -9.46
CA PRO A 450 -16.83 -15.00 -10.68
C PRO A 450 -18.36 -14.96 -10.53
N PHE A 451 -18.96 -13.88 -10.98
CA PHE A 451 -20.41 -13.65 -10.92
C PHE A 451 -20.84 -12.57 -11.93
N TYR A 452 -21.79 -12.90 -12.81
CA TYR A 452 -22.30 -12.01 -13.87
C TYR A 452 -21.22 -11.27 -14.66
N GLU A 453 -20.25 -12.00 -15.20
CA GLU A 453 -19.13 -11.46 -16.00
C GLU A 453 -18.21 -10.48 -15.22
N GLY A 454 -18.37 -10.41 -13.90
CA GLY A 454 -17.49 -9.71 -12.97
C GLY A 454 -17.07 -10.61 -11.82
N THR A 455 -16.60 -10.00 -10.73
CA THR A 455 -16.23 -10.65 -9.48
C THR A 455 -17.17 -10.19 -8.38
N LEU A 456 -17.88 -11.13 -7.75
CA LEU A 456 -18.59 -10.89 -6.49
C LEU A 456 -17.62 -11.12 -5.35
N LYS A 457 -17.58 -10.18 -4.41
CA LYS A 457 -16.78 -10.21 -3.19
C LYS A 457 -17.73 -10.07 -2.00
N VAL A 458 -17.68 -10.99 -1.07
CA VAL A 458 -18.50 -10.96 0.14
C VAL A 458 -17.64 -11.25 1.34
N GLY A 459 -17.90 -10.59 2.46
CA GLY A 459 -17.09 -10.79 3.64
C GLY A 459 -17.64 -10.04 4.85
N GLY A 460 -16.84 -10.04 5.90
CA GLY A 460 -17.18 -9.35 7.13
C GLY A 460 -16.15 -9.54 8.23
N THR A 461 -16.34 -8.75 9.29
CA THR A 461 -15.55 -8.80 10.51
C THR A 461 -16.45 -9.11 11.70
N LEU A 462 -15.89 -9.83 12.68
CA LEU A 462 -16.46 -10.01 14.01
C LEU A 462 -15.36 -9.71 15.03
N GLY A 463 -15.55 -8.66 15.81
CA GLY A 463 -14.62 -8.17 16.82
C GLY A 463 -15.21 -8.19 18.22
N TYR A 464 -14.39 -8.50 19.21
CA TYR A 464 -14.67 -8.28 20.63
C TYR A 464 -13.58 -7.38 21.20
N SER A 465 -13.99 -6.30 21.87
CA SER A 465 -13.11 -5.27 22.41
C SER A 465 -13.31 -5.13 23.91
N GLU A 466 -12.21 -5.00 24.65
CA GLU A 466 -12.17 -4.65 26.07
C GLU A 466 -11.46 -3.29 26.22
N TYR A 467 -12.10 -2.34 26.88
CA TYR A 467 -11.57 -0.99 27.10
C TYR A 467 -10.90 -0.92 28.48
N MET A 468 -9.59 -0.74 28.49
CA MET A 468 -8.77 -0.91 29.69
C MET A 468 -8.70 0.36 30.54
N THR A 469 -8.88 1.54 29.96
CA THR A 469 -8.83 2.83 30.64
C THR A 469 -10.23 3.28 31.06
N SER A 470 -11.19 3.34 30.13
CA SER A 470 -12.58 3.71 30.44
C SER A 470 -13.36 2.60 31.15
N GLY A 471 -12.94 1.34 30.97
CA GLY A 471 -13.70 0.16 31.38
C GLY A 471 -14.83 -0.20 30.40
N GLY A 472 -15.22 -1.48 30.40
CA GLY A 472 -16.30 -2.02 29.58
C GLY A 472 -15.83 -2.94 28.45
N ASP A 473 -16.78 -3.50 27.74
CA ASP A 473 -16.57 -4.35 26.57
C ASP A 473 -17.63 -4.07 25.49
N ASP A 474 -17.28 -4.38 24.24
CA ASP A 474 -18.18 -4.23 23.09
C ASP A 474 -17.94 -5.30 22.01
N TRP A 475 -18.97 -5.56 21.21
CA TRP A 475 -18.92 -6.41 20.03
C TRP A 475 -19.15 -5.59 18.76
N ASP A 476 -18.15 -5.57 17.89
CA ASP A 476 -18.23 -4.94 16.57
C ASP A 476 -18.45 -6.01 15.49
N THR A 477 -19.40 -5.80 14.58
CA THR A 477 -19.65 -6.72 13.46
C THR A 477 -19.96 -5.93 12.20
N THR A 478 -19.17 -6.19 11.16
CA THR A 478 -19.43 -5.63 9.82
C THR A 478 -19.64 -6.74 8.81
N ILE A 479 -20.62 -6.57 7.92
CA ILE A 479 -20.82 -7.43 6.75
C ILE A 479 -20.81 -6.53 5.52
N TYR A 480 -20.19 -7.00 4.44
CA TYR A 480 -20.18 -6.30 3.17
C TYR A 480 -20.38 -7.22 1.98
N ALA A 481 -20.81 -6.61 0.88
CA ALA A 481 -20.78 -7.19 -0.44
C ALA A 481 -20.31 -6.15 -1.45
N ALA A 482 -19.45 -6.57 -2.37
CA ALA A 482 -18.99 -5.79 -3.49
C ALA A 482 -19.09 -6.58 -4.79
N TRP A 483 -19.29 -5.87 -5.89
CA TRP A 483 -19.23 -6.41 -7.23
C TRP A 483 -18.43 -5.49 -8.11
N GLU A 484 -17.49 -6.06 -8.84
CA GLU A 484 -16.67 -5.33 -9.82
C GLU A 484 -16.69 -6.03 -11.17
N ARG A 485 -16.68 -5.24 -12.24
CA ARG A 485 -16.64 -5.76 -13.61
C ARG A 485 -15.85 -4.85 -14.50
N SER A 486 -14.95 -5.46 -15.27
CA SER A 486 -14.21 -4.83 -16.36
C SER A 486 -14.87 -5.12 -17.72
N PHE A 487 -14.76 -4.20 -18.69
CA PHE A 487 -15.42 -4.23 -19.99
C PHE A 487 -14.43 -4.12 -21.15
#